data_AF-A0A7H4LS41-F1
#
_entry.id   AF-A0A7H4LS41-F1
#
_cell.length_a   1.000
_cell.length_b   1.000
_cell.length_c   1.000
_cell.angle_alpha   90.00
_cell.angle_beta   90.00
_cell.angle_gamma   90.00
#
_symmetry.space_group_name_H-M   'P 1'
#
loop_
_entity.id
_entity.type
_entity.pdbx_description
1 polymer ?
#
loop_
_entity_poly.entity_id
_entity_poly.type
_entity_poly.pdbx_seq_one_letter_code
_entity_poly.pdbx_strand_id
1 'polypeptide(L)'
;MKVCRQRLKFPMFPPLLIKAALNTNAVVYSAVLDTTIGDWRYNWIGLVDSATSTVLMIVHIPEQLKIKTQGGQQGNNLVRNLAMEFAGAAEATQITVTPETWQIDYSARLRSMDESRRVARVDYYGSAAFDGGGFAVSVNGGAATIAPGLGYVAGLRVYLEEAATVAAANTAIWIDAVWSGTVTGAWKYGFTIRTGAALTDYVDAAGYPHFVAKIATIAGGL
;
A
#
# COMPACT_ATOMS: atom_id res chain seq x y z
N MET A 1 27.59 -18.50 -25.33
CA MET A 1 26.56 -18.22 -24.30
C MET A 1 25.21 -18.62 -24.88
N LYS A 2 24.75 -19.84 -24.60
CA LYS A 2 23.53 -20.41 -25.21
C LYS A 2 22.30 -19.82 -24.52
N VAL A 3 21.60 -18.94 -25.22
CA VAL A 3 20.27 -18.45 -24.84
C VAL A 3 19.29 -19.61 -25.02
N CYS A 4 18.80 -20.18 -23.92
CA CYS A 4 17.78 -21.21 -23.96
C CYS A 4 16.45 -20.58 -24.38
N ARG A 5 16.12 -20.66 -25.67
CA ARG A 5 14.75 -20.50 -26.18
C ARG A 5 13.96 -21.74 -25.80
N GLN A 6 13.36 -21.76 -24.62
CA GLN A 6 12.30 -22.73 -24.33
C GLN A 6 10.96 -22.06 -24.58
N ARG A 7 10.42 -22.28 -25.79
CA ARG A 7 8.97 -22.29 -25.99
C ARG A 7 8.43 -23.34 -25.02
N LEU A 8 7.85 -22.91 -23.90
CA LEU A 8 7.06 -23.78 -23.04
C LEU A 8 5.75 -24.10 -23.75
N LYS A 9 5.82 -24.97 -24.78
CA LYS A 9 4.69 -25.82 -25.15
C LYS A 9 4.67 -26.90 -24.07
N PHE A 10 3.80 -26.78 -23.08
CA PHE A 10 3.63 -27.77 -22.02
C PHE A 10 2.91 -29.01 -22.56
N PRO A 11 3.54 -30.20 -22.63
CA PRO A 11 2.81 -31.45 -22.72
C PRO A 11 2.66 -32.04 -21.32
N MET A 12 1.48 -32.60 -21.02
CA MET A 12 1.23 -33.50 -19.88
C MET A 12 1.04 -32.84 -18.50
N PHE A 13 -0.14 -32.23 -18.34
CA PHE A 13 -0.76 -31.50 -17.20
C PHE A 13 -0.74 -29.97 -17.38
N PRO A 14 -1.84 -29.36 -17.89
CA PRO A 14 -1.86 -27.91 -18.09
C PRO A 14 -1.87 -27.20 -16.73
N PRO A 15 -1.21 -26.02 -16.60
CA PRO A 15 -1.51 -25.09 -15.52
C PRO A 15 -3.01 -24.95 -15.35
N LEU A 16 -3.48 -24.80 -14.11
CA LEU A 16 -4.85 -24.33 -13.93
C LEU A 16 -4.88 -22.87 -14.40
N LEU A 17 -5.46 -22.68 -15.59
CA LEU A 17 -5.65 -21.39 -16.23
C LEU A 17 -7.08 -20.92 -15.96
N ILE A 18 -7.22 -19.79 -15.30
CA ILE A 18 -8.50 -19.19 -14.96
C ILE A 18 -8.57 -17.84 -15.65
N LYS A 19 -9.68 -17.57 -16.34
CA LYS A 19 -9.92 -16.32 -17.04
C LYS A 19 -11.20 -15.70 -16.52
N ALA A 20 -11.18 -14.40 -16.25
CA ALA A 20 -12.32 -13.69 -15.70
C ALA A 20 -12.40 -12.26 -16.19
N ALA A 21 -13.60 -11.68 -16.21
CA ALA A 21 -13.85 -10.30 -16.56
C ALA A 21 -13.86 -9.43 -15.31
N LEU A 22 -12.86 -8.56 -15.15
CA LEU A 22 -12.80 -7.60 -14.04
C LEU A 22 -13.92 -6.56 -14.15
N ASN A 23 -14.21 -6.13 -15.38
CA ASN A 23 -15.35 -5.31 -15.78
C ASN A 23 -15.51 -5.39 -17.31
N THR A 24 -16.42 -4.63 -17.91
CA THR A 24 -16.66 -4.61 -19.37
C THR A 24 -15.39 -4.34 -20.20
N ASN A 25 -14.46 -3.56 -19.65
CA ASN A 25 -13.25 -3.08 -20.31
C ASN A 25 -11.96 -3.72 -19.77
N ALA A 26 -12.05 -4.73 -18.91
CA ALA A 26 -10.86 -5.37 -18.37
C ALA A 26 -11.07 -6.86 -18.09
N VAL A 27 -10.06 -7.66 -18.44
CA VAL A 27 -10.02 -9.10 -18.18
C VAL A 27 -8.74 -9.48 -17.45
N VAL A 28 -8.80 -10.55 -16.67
CA VAL A 28 -7.65 -11.12 -15.98
C VAL A 28 -7.43 -12.56 -16.42
N TYR A 29 -6.17 -12.88 -16.69
CA TYR A 29 -5.70 -14.24 -16.94
C TYR A 29 -4.84 -14.66 -15.77
N SER A 30 -5.19 -15.77 -15.16
CA SER A 30 -4.48 -16.33 -14.03
C SER A 30 -3.94 -17.70 -14.33
N ALA A 31 -2.72 -17.96 -13.85
CA ALA A 31 -2.08 -19.26 -13.93
C ALA A 31 -1.67 -19.72 -12.53
N VAL A 32 -2.07 -20.95 -12.20
CA VAL A 32 -1.60 -21.66 -11.01
C VAL A 32 -0.76 -22.85 -11.46
N LEU A 33 0.52 -22.84 -11.10
CA LEU A 33 1.42 -23.99 -11.21
C LEU A 33 1.68 -24.53 -9.82
N ASP A 34 1.30 -25.79 -9.60
CA ASP A 34 1.55 -26.48 -8.34
C ASP A 34 3.03 -26.92 -8.20
N THR A 35 3.34 -27.65 -7.14
CA THR A 35 4.69 -28.15 -6.89
C THR A 35 5.13 -29.28 -7.84
N THR A 36 4.24 -29.83 -8.67
CA THR A 36 4.58 -30.93 -9.60
C THR A 36 5.24 -30.42 -10.90
N ILE A 37 5.20 -29.11 -11.13
CA ILE A 37 5.73 -28.46 -12.33
C ILE A 37 6.95 -27.59 -11.95
N GLY A 38 8.09 -27.81 -12.59
CA GLY A 38 9.42 -27.20 -12.34
C GLY A 38 10.43 -27.94 -13.23
N ASP A 39 11.75 -27.77 -13.18
CA ASP A 39 12.61 -26.84 -12.45
C ASP A 39 13.18 -25.83 -13.44
N TRP A 40 13.00 -24.52 -13.21
CA TRP A 40 13.58 -23.51 -14.10
C TRP A 40 13.71 -22.14 -13.43
N ARG A 41 14.58 -21.33 -14.01
CA ARG A 41 14.68 -19.89 -13.73
C ARG A 41 13.87 -19.13 -14.77
N TYR A 42 13.21 -18.07 -14.35
CA TYR A 42 12.48 -17.18 -15.24
C TYR A 42 12.56 -15.73 -14.73
N ASN A 43 12.56 -14.78 -15.65
CA ASN A 43 12.58 -13.35 -15.34
C ASN A 43 11.52 -12.58 -16.14
N TRP A 44 10.58 -13.30 -16.76
CA TRP A 44 9.44 -12.71 -17.43
C TRP A 44 8.26 -13.69 -17.43
N ILE A 45 7.07 -13.13 -17.58
CA ILE A 45 5.80 -13.86 -17.75
C ILE A 45 5.09 -13.21 -18.94
N GLY A 46 4.48 -14.01 -19.80
CA GLY A 46 3.79 -13.49 -20.99
C GLY A 46 2.42 -14.10 -21.18
N LEU A 47 1.56 -13.32 -21.83
CA LEU A 47 0.28 -13.75 -22.35
C LEU A 47 0.41 -13.91 -23.87
N VAL A 48 0.01 -15.08 -24.38
CA VAL A 48 0.08 -15.41 -25.80
C VAL A 48 -1.28 -15.93 -26.23
N ASP A 49 -1.78 -15.45 -27.36
CA ASP A 49 -2.94 -16.05 -28.00
C ASP A 49 -2.58 -17.43 -28.52
N SER A 50 -3.27 -18.46 -28.03
CA SER A 50 -3.01 -19.86 -28.39
C SER A 50 -3.35 -20.17 -29.85
N ALA A 51 -4.27 -19.43 -30.47
CA ALA A 51 -4.67 -19.65 -31.87
C ALA A 51 -3.62 -19.08 -32.84
N THR A 52 -3.19 -17.84 -32.63
CA THR A 52 -2.28 -17.15 -33.58
C THR A 52 -0.81 -17.18 -33.15
N SER A 53 -0.50 -17.60 -31.92
CA SER A 53 0.83 -17.42 -31.30
C SER A 53 1.26 -15.95 -31.17
N THR A 54 0.32 -15.01 -31.24
CA THR A 54 0.58 -13.58 -31.05
C THR A 54 0.84 -13.30 -29.58
N VAL A 55 1.93 -12.58 -29.29
CA VAL A 55 2.22 -12.12 -27.94
C VAL A 55 1.33 -10.92 -27.63
N LEU A 56 0.54 -11.02 -26.57
CA LEU A 56 -0.38 -9.98 -26.14
C LEU A 56 0.23 -9.12 -25.01
N MET A 57 1.03 -9.72 -24.13
CA MET A 57 1.64 -9.05 -23.00
C MET A 57 2.94 -9.73 -22.58
N ILE A 58 3.93 -8.94 -22.15
CA ILE A 58 5.14 -9.43 -21.47
C ILE A 58 5.38 -8.55 -20.24
N VAL A 59 5.56 -9.17 -19.09
CA VAL A 59 5.95 -8.52 -17.84
C VAL A 59 7.31 -9.07 -17.42
N HIS A 60 8.30 -8.19 -17.25
CA HIS A 60 9.61 -8.56 -16.72
C HIS A 60 9.63 -8.43 -15.20
N ILE A 61 10.31 -9.37 -14.55
CA ILE A 61 10.46 -9.42 -13.09
C ILE A 61 11.92 -9.79 -12.74
N PRO A 62 12.39 -9.49 -11.52
CA PRO A 62 13.65 -10.04 -11.04
C PRO A 62 13.65 -11.56 -11.19
N GLU A 63 14.80 -12.15 -11.48
CA GLU A 63 14.88 -13.59 -11.73
C GLU A 63 14.32 -14.39 -10.55
N GLN A 64 13.42 -15.31 -10.87
CA GLN A 64 12.73 -16.19 -9.94
C GLN A 64 13.08 -17.64 -10.25
N LEU A 65 12.94 -18.50 -9.24
CA LEU A 65 13.17 -19.94 -9.33
C LEU A 65 11.85 -20.69 -9.09
N LYS A 66 11.44 -21.53 -10.04
CA LYS A 66 10.38 -22.53 -9.86
C LYS A 66 11.03 -23.88 -9.59
N ILE A 67 10.69 -24.49 -8.46
CA ILE A 67 11.20 -25.80 -8.03
C ILE A 67 10.06 -26.80 -8.05
N LYS A 68 10.31 -27.96 -8.66
CA LYS A 68 9.46 -29.13 -8.65
C LYS A 68 9.75 -29.97 -7.42
N THR A 69 8.71 -30.53 -6.80
CA THR A 69 8.86 -31.55 -5.77
C THR A 69 9.38 -32.83 -6.42
N GLN A 70 10.63 -33.19 -6.15
CA GLN A 70 11.24 -34.43 -6.62
C GLN A 70 12.41 -34.82 -5.72
N GLY A 71 12.63 -36.13 -5.52
CA GLY A 71 13.85 -36.64 -4.88
C GLY A 71 14.06 -36.13 -3.44
N GLY A 72 12.98 -35.92 -2.70
CA GLY A 72 13.03 -35.37 -1.34
C GLY A 72 13.21 -33.84 -1.26
N GLN A 73 13.36 -33.14 -2.39
CA GLN A 73 13.29 -31.67 -2.43
C GLN A 73 11.83 -31.22 -2.48
N GLN A 74 11.47 -30.29 -1.60
CA GLN A 74 10.15 -29.67 -1.60
C GLN A 74 10.09 -28.57 -2.68
N GLY A 75 9.11 -28.67 -3.58
CA GLY A 75 8.84 -27.64 -4.58
C GLY A 75 8.04 -26.46 -4.04
N ASN A 76 7.86 -25.43 -4.87
CA ASN A 76 7.06 -24.24 -4.55
C ASN A 76 5.83 -24.11 -5.46
N ASN A 77 4.79 -23.40 -5.03
CA ASN A 77 3.65 -23.05 -5.90
C ASN A 77 3.88 -21.69 -6.56
N LEU A 78 3.37 -21.52 -7.77
CA LEU A 78 3.37 -20.24 -8.48
C LEU A 78 1.95 -19.83 -8.83
N VAL A 79 1.54 -18.65 -8.38
CA VAL A 79 0.29 -18.00 -8.79
C VAL A 79 0.62 -16.68 -9.45
N ARG A 80 0.09 -16.44 -10.65
CA ARG A 80 0.29 -15.18 -11.40
C ARG A 80 -1.01 -14.73 -12.03
N ASN A 81 -1.26 -13.43 -11.92
CA ASN A 81 -2.38 -12.73 -12.54
C ASN A 81 -1.83 -11.71 -13.53
N LEU A 82 -2.37 -11.70 -14.74
CA LEU A 82 -2.11 -10.71 -15.78
C LEU A 82 -3.44 -10.07 -16.14
N ALA A 83 -3.63 -8.82 -15.75
CA ALA A 83 -4.80 -8.05 -16.11
C ALA A 83 -4.53 -7.23 -17.38
N MET A 84 -5.49 -7.18 -18.27
CA MET A 84 -5.44 -6.38 -19.50
C MET A 84 -6.69 -5.51 -19.57
N GLU A 85 -6.48 -4.22 -19.80
CA GLU A 85 -7.54 -3.21 -19.87
C GLU A 85 -7.58 -2.57 -21.26
N PHE A 86 -8.73 -2.65 -21.91
CA PHE A 86 -9.06 -1.94 -23.15
C PHE A 86 -10.58 -1.91 -23.34
N ALA A 87 -11.08 -0.93 -24.09
CA ALA A 87 -12.52 -0.80 -24.32
C ALA A 87 -13.11 -2.10 -24.91
N GLY A 88 -14.16 -2.63 -24.28
CA GLY A 88 -14.82 -3.85 -24.71
C GLY A 88 -14.02 -5.15 -24.50
N ALA A 89 -13.02 -5.18 -23.62
CA ALA A 89 -12.17 -6.35 -23.42
C ALA A 89 -12.94 -7.65 -23.12
N ALA A 90 -13.98 -7.59 -22.29
CA ALA A 90 -14.79 -8.77 -21.97
C ALA A 90 -15.51 -9.33 -23.21
N GLU A 91 -16.02 -8.44 -24.06
CA GLU A 91 -16.67 -8.79 -25.32
C GLU A 91 -15.66 -9.33 -26.34
N ALA A 92 -14.56 -8.60 -26.57
CA ALA A 92 -13.54 -9.00 -27.54
C ALA A 92 -12.90 -10.36 -27.22
N THR A 93 -12.76 -10.70 -25.93
CA THR A 93 -12.20 -11.99 -25.49
C THR A 93 -13.26 -13.06 -25.21
N GLN A 94 -14.54 -12.69 -25.26
CA GLN A 94 -15.68 -13.56 -24.92
C GLN A 94 -15.54 -14.17 -23.51
N ILE A 95 -15.06 -13.37 -22.55
CA ILE A 95 -14.91 -13.77 -21.14
C ILE A 95 -16.04 -13.13 -20.33
N THR A 96 -16.88 -13.96 -19.73
CA THR A 96 -18.05 -13.52 -18.93
C THR A 96 -18.01 -14.00 -17.48
N VAL A 97 -17.00 -14.78 -17.11
CA VAL A 97 -16.85 -15.34 -15.76
C VAL A 97 -16.41 -14.25 -14.78
N THR A 98 -17.05 -14.18 -13.62
CA THR A 98 -16.68 -13.25 -12.54
C THR A 98 -15.35 -13.64 -11.91
N PRO A 99 -14.45 -12.68 -11.63
CA PRO A 99 -13.15 -12.96 -11.03
C PRO A 99 -13.28 -13.42 -9.58
N GLU A 100 -12.41 -14.36 -9.20
CA GLU A 100 -12.22 -14.74 -7.80
C GLU A 100 -11.41 -13.67 -7.07
N THR A 101 -11.59 -13.56 -5.76
CA THR A 101 -10.99 -12.47 -4.95
C THR A 101 -9.48 -12.37 -5.09
N TRP A 102 -8.76 -13.50 -5.20
CA TRP A 102 -7.30 -13.52 -5.34
C TRP A 102 -6.80 -13.08 -6.72
N GLN A 103 -7.69 -12.97 -7.71
CA GLN A 103 -7.36 -12.47 -9.05
C GLN A 103 -7.37 -10.93 -9.12
N ILE A 104 -7.91 -10.27 -8.09
CA ILE A 104 -8.17 -8.83 -8.10
C ILE A 104 -7.18 -8.14 -7.17
N ASP A 105 -6.53 -7.09 -7.68
CA ASP A 105 -5.77 -6.17 -6.84
C ASP A 105 -6.67 -5.03 -6.35
N TYR A 106 -7.02 -5.05 -5.07
CA TYR A 106 -7.84 -4.01 -4.42
C TYR A 106 -7.02 -2.87 -3.82
N SER A 107 -5.70 -2.88 -3.93
CA SER A 107 -4.82 -1.96 -3.20
C SER A 107 -5.10 -0.49 -3.53
N ALA A 108 -5.30 -0.15 -4.80
CA ALA A 108 -5.61 1.21 -5.22
C ALA A 108 -6.97 1.68 -4.69
N ARG A 109 -7.99 0.80 -4.74
CA ARG A 109 -9.33 1.09 -4.22
C ARG A 109 -9.32 1.34 -2.72
N LEU A 110 -8.63 0.48 -1.97
CA LEU A 110 -8.52 0.62 -0.52
C LEU A 110 -7.80 1.91 -0.13
N ARG A 111 -6.67 2.24 -0.79
CA ARG A 111 -5.97 3.52 -0.55
C ARG A 111 -6.85 4.72 -0.88
N SER A 112 -7.62 4.67 -1.96
CA SER A 112 -8.54 5.76 -2.34
C SER A 112 -9.65 5.95 -1.30
N MET A 113 -10.16 4.86 -0.70
CA MET A 113 -11.16 4.95 0.37
C MET A 113 -10.58 5.59 1.64
N ASP A 114 -9.36 5.21 2.03
CA ASP A 114 -8.70 5.80 3.20
C ASP A 114 -8.37 7.28 2.98
N GLU A 115 -7.90 7.64 1.79
CA GLU A 115 -7.62 9.03 1.43
C GLU A 115 -8.90 9.88 1.35
N SER A 116 -9.98 9.34 0.76
CA SER A 116 -11.28 10.02 0.72
C SER A 116 -11.81 10.31 2.14
N ARG A 117 -11.64 9.38 3.08
CA ARG A 117 -11.99 9.59 4.50
C ARG A 117 -11.15 10.69 5.14
N ARG A 118 -9.85 10.75 4.81
CA ARG A 118 -8.95 11.78 5.34
C ARG A 118 -9.34 13.16 4.79
N VAL A 119 -9.51 13.30 3.48
CA VAL A 119 -9.91 14.55 2.82
C VAL A 119 -11.25 15.05 3.35
N ALA A 120 -12.25 14.17 3.49
CA ALA A 120 -13.55 14.56 4.07
C ALA A 120 -13.44 15.15 5.49
N ARG A 121 -12.48 14.68 6.29
CA ARG A 121 -12.20 15.26 7.62
C ARG A 121 -11.45 16.58 7.53
N VAL A 122 -10.59 16.77 6.54
CA VAL A 122 -9.97 18.08 6.27
C VAL A 122 -11.04 19.09 5.87
N ASP A 123 -12.01 18.72 5.03
CA ASP A 123 -13.09 19.60 4.62
C ASP A 123 -13.96 20.03 5.80
N TYR A 124 -14.17 19.13 6.77
CA TYR A 124 -15.00 19.40 7.95
C TYR A 124 -14.26 20.13 9.08
N TYR A 125 -13.04 19.73 9.40
CA TYR A 125 -12.26 20.25 10.55
C TYR A 125 -11.19 21.27 10.16
N GLY A 126 -10.89 21.44 8.86
CA GLY A 126 -9.76 22.23 8.38
C GLY A 126 -8.42 21.48 8.42
N SER A 127 -7.33 22.21 8.21
CA SER A 127 -5.97 21.65 8.15
C SER A 127 -5.49 21.13 9.50
N ALA A 128 -5.89 21.76 10.61
CA ALA A 128 -5.68 21.27 11.97
C ALA A 128 -6.78 21.80 12.91
N ALA A 129 -7.32 20.92 13.76
CA ALA A 129 -8.33 21.26 14.75
C ALA A 129 -8.12 20.49 16.05
N PHE A 130 -8.40 21.13 17.18
CA PHE A 130 -8.25 20.53 18.50
C PHE A 130 -9.49 20.82 19.35
N ASP A 131 -10.13 19.77 19.83
CA ASP A 131 -11.43 19.83 20.49
C ASP A 131 -11.29 20.17 21.97
N GLY A 132 -12.21 21.00 22.48
CA GLY A 132 -12.32 21.31 23.92
C GLY A 132 -11.05 21.85 24.60
N GLY A 133 -10.10 22.42 23.84
CA GLY A 133 -8.79 22.86 24.37
C GLY A 133 -7.74 21.75 24.46
N GLY A 134 -7.99 20.59 23.86
CA GLY A 134 -6.99 19.54 23.68
C GLY A 134 -5.75 20.09 22.96
N PHE A 135 -4.57 19.55 23.28
CA PHE A 135 -3.29 20.01 22.76
C PHE A 135 -2.94 21.48 23.04
N ALA A 136 -3.71 22.19 23.88
CA ALA A 136 -3.33 23.52 24.34
C ALA A 136 -2.00 23.46 25.10
N VAL A 137 -1.11 24.42 24.82
CA VAL A 137 0.21 24.49 25.41
C VAL A 137 0.23 25.54 26.51
N SER A 138 0.65 25.14 27.72
CA SER A 138 0.94 26.05 28.83
C SER A 138 2.42 25.96 29.21
N VAL A 139 3.05 27.08 29.56
CA VAL A 139 4.49 27.12 29.91
C VAL A 139 4.64 27.52 31.38
N ASN A 140 5.38 26.74 32.15
CA ASN A 140 5.71 27.02 33.55
C ASN A 140 7.08 26.45 33.90
N GLY A 141 7.93 27.24 34.56
CA GLY A 141 9.20 26.76 35.12
C GLY A 141 10.14 26.09 34.12
N GLY A 142 10.22 26.59 32.87
CA GLY A 142 11.07 26.03 31.82
C GLY A 142 10.54 24.76 31.15
N ALA A 143 9.31 24.34 31.48
CA ALA A 143 8.62 23.24 30.81
C ALA A 143 7.33 23.72 30.12
N ALA A 144 7.04 23.16 28.95
CA ALA A 144 5.79 23.34 28.24
C ALA A 144 4.95 22.07 28.39
N THR A 145 3.75 22.23 28.95
CA THR A 145 2.77 21.16 29.13
C THR A 145 1.72 21.25 28.04
N ILE A 146 1.48 20.13 27.35
CA ILE A 146 0.46 19.95 26.33
C ILE A 146 -0.73 19.25 26.97
N ALA A 147 -1.91 19.87 26.92
CA ALA A 147 -3.13 19.33 27.50
C ALA A 147 -3.61 18.07 26.76
N PRO A 148 -4.10 17.03 27.47
CA PRO A 148 -4.71 15.87 26.85
C PRO A 148 -5.97 16.28 26.06
N GLY A 149 -6.32 15.48 25.06
CA GLY A 149 -7.54 15.70 24.28
C GLY A 149 -7.50 15.15 22.88
N LEU A 150 -8.59 15.40 22.16
CA LEU A 150 -8.79 15.01 20.77
C LEU A 150 -8.35 16.13 19.83
N GLY A 151 -7.70 15.75 18.73
CA GLY A 151 -7.42 16.64 17.63
C GLY A 151 -7.43 15.92 16.28
N TYR A 152 -7.28 16.71 15.23
CA TYR A 152 -7.14 16.27 13.86
C TYR A 152 -6.02 17.08 13.20
N VAL A 153 -5.10 16.40 12.53
CA VAL A 153 -4.02 17.00 11.73
C VAL A 153 -4.11 16.46 10.32
N ALA A 154 -4.37 17.33 9.35
CA ALA A 154 -4.64 16.96 7.95
C ALA A 154 -5.66 15.80 7.83
N GLY A 155 -6.71 15.81 8.66
CA GLY A 155 -7.76 14.78 8.70
C GLY A 155 -7.41 13.49 9.45
N LEU A 156 -6.16 13.34 9.91
CA LEU A 156 -5.73 12.23 10.77
C LEU A 156 -6.08 12.51 12.22
N ARG A 157 -6.74 11.56 12.87
CA ARG A 157 -7.17 11.69 14.27
C ARG A 157 -5.95 11.55 15.19
N VAL A 158 -5.74 12.51 16.08
CA VAL A 158 -4.74 12.44 17.14
C VAL A 158 -5.44 12.51 18.49
N TYR A 159 -5.08 11.63 19.42
CA TYR A 159 -5.72 11.60 20.73
C TYR A 159 -4.65 11.42 21.80
N LEU A 160 -4.45 12.47 22.58
CA LEU A 160 -3.51 12.48 23.69
C LEU A 160 -4.28 12.14 24.97
N GLU A 161 -4.03 10.95 25.53
CA GLU A 161 -4.72 10.44 26.72
C GLU A 161 -4.36 11.22 27.98
N GLU A 162 -3.06 11.49 28.16
CA GLU A 162 -2.50 12.14 29.34
C GLU A 162 -1.65 13.33 28.92
N ALA A 163 -1.52 14.33 29.80
CA ALA A 163 -0.72 15.51 29.52
C ALA A 163 0.73 15.12 29.15
N ALA A 164 1.27 15.75 28.12
CA ALA A 164 2.66 15.58 27.72
C ALA A 164 3.48 16.80 28.09
N THR A 165 4.77 16.60 28.40
CA THR A 165 5.69 17.71 28.72
C THR A 165 6.88 17.71 27.76
N VAL A 166 7.28 18.90 27.34
CA VAL A 166 8.49 19.15 26.55
C VAL A 166 9.26 20.31 27.17
N ALA A 167 10.57 20.37 26.96
CA ALA A 167 11.36 21.50 27.42
C ALA A 167 10.88 22.80 26.74
N ALA A 168 10.67 23.86 27.52
CA ALA A 168 10.34 25.19 27.01
C ALA A 168 11.64 25.87 26.54
N ALA A 169 12.10 25.50 25.35
CA ALA A 169 13.14 26.22 24.64
C ALA A 169 12.51 27.23 23.65
N ASN A 170 13.30 28.17 23.11
CA ASN A 170 12.88 29.03 22.00
C ASN A 170 12.62 28.20 20.72
N THR A 171 11.49 27.50 20.67
CA THR A 171 11.19 26.48 19.65
C THR A 171 9.69 26.41 19.35
N ALA A 172 9.36 25.81 18.21
CA ALA A 172 7.98 25.47 17.89
C ALA A 172 7.65 24.05 18.35
N ILE A 173 6.41 23.84 18.78
CA ILE A 173 5.87 22.52 19.10
C ILE A 173 4.94 22.11 17.97
N TRP A 174 5.14 20.89 17.48
CA TRP A 174 4.45 20.31 16.35
C TRP A 174 3.82 18.98 16.73
N ILE A 175 2.68 18.69 16.12
CA ILE A 175 2.09 17.37 16.08
C ILE A 175 2.41 16.75 14.72
N ASP A 176 3.04 15.59 14.75
CA ASP A 176 3.43 14.81 13.59
C ASP A 176 2.55 13.56 13.54
N ALA A 177 1.54 13.57 12.67
CA ALA A 177 0.50 12.55 12.58
C ALA A 177 0.71 11.62 11.38
N VAL A 178 0.42 10.34 11.58
CA VAL A 178 0.62 9.29 10.57
C VAL A 178 -0.54 8.28 10.58
N TRP A 179 -0.93 7.82 9.40
CA TRP A 179 -1.79 6.66 9.21
C TRP A 179 -0.92 5.51 8.71
N SER A 180 -0.69 4.51 9.55
CA SER A 180 0.20 3.39 9.24
C SER A 180 -0.33 2.07 9.78
N GLY A 181 0.18 0.98 9.23
CA GLY A 181 -0.22 -0.38 9.59
C GLY A 181 0.83 -1.38 9.10
N THR A 182 0.49 -2.66 9.17
CA THR A 182 1.30 -3.72 8.54
C THR A 182 0.41 -4.56 7.64
N VAL A 183 1.01 -5.42 6.82
CA VAL A 183 0.25 -6.30 5.90
C VAL A 183 -0.76 -7.18 6.66
N THR A 184 -0.42 -7.59 7.88
CA THR A 184 -1.26 -8.46 8.72
C THR A 184 -1.90 -7.73 9.90
N GLY A 185 -1.59 -6.45 10.11
CA GLY A 185 -2.01 -5.67 11.27
C GLY A 185 -3.06 -4.62 10.92
N ALA A 186 -3.83 -4.21 11.93
CA ALA A 186 -4.76 -3.10 11.79
C ALA A 186 -3.99 -1.80 11.48
N TRP A 187 -4.50 -1.05 10.51
CA TRP A 187 -4.04 0.33 10.31
C TRP A 187 -4.62 1.21 11.41
N LYS A 188 -3.79 2.13 11.91
CA LYS A 188 -4.13 2.99 13.05
C LYS A 188 -3.59 4.40 12.84
N TYR A 189 -4.25 5.34 13.50
CA TYR A 189 -3.70 6.68 13.66
C TYR A 189 -2.58 6.62 14.70
N GLY A 190 -1.43 7.17 14.37
CA GLY A 190 -0.33 7.43 15.27
C GLY A 190 0.04 8.91 15.23
N PHE A 191 0.66 9.40 16.28
CA PHE A 191 1.29 10.71 16.25
C PHE A 191 2.47 10.80 17.22
N THR A 192 3.32 11.79 17.01
CA THR A 192 4.37 12.18 17.95
C THR A 192 4.34 13.69 18.16
N ILE A 193 4.79 14.13 19.33
CA ILE A 193 5.00 15.54 19.63
C ILE A 193 6.47 15.85 19.36
N ARG A 194 6.72 16.84 18.51
CA ARG A 194 8.07 17.23 18.10
C ARG A 194 8.33 18.68 18.44
N THR A 195 9.55 18.96 18.88
CA THR A 195 10.06 20.33 19.03
C THR A 195 11.13 20.59 17.99
N GLY A 196 11.19 21.79 17.43
CA GLY A 196 12.25 22.16 16.49
C GLY A 196 11.88 23.25 15.50
N ALA A 197 12.71 23.36 14.48
CA ALA A 197 12.55 24.26 13.34
C ALA A 197 11.25 23.97 12.56
N ALA A 198 10.98 24.79 11.53
CA ALA A 198 9.82 24.60 10.67
C ALA A 198 9.78 23.17 10.10
N LEU A 199 8.74 22.42 10.46
CA LEU A 199 8.47 21.10 9.90
C LEU A 199 7.48 21.24 8.75
N THR A 200 7.67 20.40 7.74
CA THR A 200 6.74 20.22 6.62
C THR A 200 6.39 18.75 6.50
N ASP A 201 5.27 18.45 5.86
CA ASP A 201 4.83 17.09 5.57
C ASP A 201 5.94 16.31 4.83
N TYR A 202 6.07 15.02 5.15
CA TYR A 202 7.13 14.18 4.61
C TYR A 202 6.70 12.72 4.50
N VAL A 203 7.52 11.90 3.86
CA VAL A 203 7.33 10.44 3.80
C VAL A 203 8.49 9.78 4.54
N ASP A 204 8.19 8.86 5.46
CA ASP A 204 9.23 8.16 6.22
C ASP A 204 9.95 7.09 5.37
N ALA A 205 10.97 6.45 5.95
CA ALA A 205 11.73 5.40 5.27
C ALA A 205 10.90 4.13 4.97
N ALA A 206 9.76 3.96 5.64
CA ALA A 206 8.82 2.86 5.40
C ALA A 206 7.75 3.21 4.35
N GLY A 207 7.75 4.43 3.82
CA GLY A 207 6.82 4.89 2.79
C GLY A 207 5.51 5.44 3.33
N TYR A 208 5.39 5.70 4.64
CA TYR A 208 4.18 6.29 5.22
C TYR A 208 4.22 7.82 5.15
N PRO A 209 3.14 8.47 4.70
CA PRO A 209 3.04 9.93 4.72
C PRO A 209 2.76 10.44 6.14
N HIS A 210 3.55 11.41 6.56
CA HIS A 210 3.44 12.15 7.80
C HIS A 210 2.95 13.57 7.52
N PHE A 211 1.96 13.99 8.30
CA PHE A 211 1.39 15.34 8.23
C PHE A 211 1.65 16.09 9.53
N VAL A 212 2.15 17.33 9.41
CA VAL A 212 2.60 18.09 10.57
C VAL A 212 1.76 19.36 10.77
N ALA A 213 1.39 19.62 12.02
CA ALA A 213 0.72 20.86 12.41
C ALA A 213 1.44 21.52 13.58
N LYS A 214 1.75 22.82 13.44
CA LYS A 214 2.29 23.62 14.53
C LYS A 214 1.18 23.97 15.51
N ILE A 215 1.35 23.63 16.78
CA ILE A 215 0.38 23.93 17.84
C ILE A 215 0.80 25.11 18.72
N ALA A 216 2.10 25.37 18.83
CA ALA A 216 2.60 26.51 19.58
C ALA A 216 3.95 26.98 19.06
N THR A 217 4.29 28.24 19.35
CA THR A 217 5.65 28.76 19.27
C THR A 217 5.98 29.32 20.64
N ILE A 218 7.04 28.79 21.25
CA ILE A 218 7.55 29.28 22.52
C ILE A 218 8.61 30.33 22.17
N ALA A 219 8.29 31.59 22.49
CA ALA A 219 9.22 32.70 22.35
C ALA A 219 9.44 33.29 23.75
N GLY A 220 10.66 33.18 24.27
CA GLY A 220 11.08 33.81 25.52
C GLY A 220 11.83 32.86 26.44
N GLY A 221 13.15 33.05 26.50
CA GLY A 221 13.90 32.84 27.72
C GLY A 221 14.00 34.17 28.45
N LEU A 222 13.61 34.17 29.72
CA LEU A 222 14.37 34.70 30.86
C LEU A 222 14.05 33.79 32.05
#